data_AF-A0AB39PK18-F1
#
_entry.id   AF-A0AB39PK18-F1
#
_cell.length_a   1.000
_cell.length_b   1.000
_cell.length_c   1.000
_cell.angle_alpha   90.00
_cell.angle_beta   90.00
_cell.angle_gamma   90.00
#
_symmetry.space_group_name_H-M   'P 1'
#
loop_
_entity.id
_entity.type
_entity.pdbx_description
1 polymer ?
#
loop_
_entity_poly.entity_id
_entity_poly.type
_entity_poly.pdbx_seq_one_letter_code
_entity_poly.pdbx_strand_id
1 'polypeptide(L)'
;MTDRFPEIASAEEFIRLRESEDPAEYGRSAWATMPIDAWWDLVRNHPHMRFWAAHNRTVPVEILAELVKDTDWRVRDRVLSKKYTPPELYEQLADDPHDAVRRIVANHPRSPRSAVARLVDDPWPVIAREARERLANWPQAEQPSGTG
;
A
#
# COMPACT_ATOMS: atom_id res chain seq x y z
N MET A 1 18.25 8.89 6.07
CA MET A 1 18.71 7.70 6.83
C MET A 1 18.61 6.48 5.93
N THR A 2 19.44 6.42 4.89
CA THR A 2 19.41 5.33 3.89
C THR A 2 20.54 4.32 4.12
N ASP A 3 21.51 4.65 4.98
CA ASP A 3 22.76 3.90 5.20
C ASP A 3 22.71 2.84 6.32
N ARG A 4 21.53 2.47 6.83
CA ARG A 4 21.49 1.54 7.99
C ARG A 4 21.82 0.10 7.60
N PHE A 5 21.57 -0.30 6.36
CA PHE A 5 21.72 -1.68 5.91
C PHE A 5 22.36 -1.74 4.52
N PRO A 6 23.24 -2.72 4.27
CA PRO A 6 23.80 -2.90 2.94
C PRO A 6 22.70 -3.29 1.94
N GLU A 7 22.77 -2.71 0.75
CA GLU A 7 21.83 -2.97 -0.36
C GLU A 7 21.74 -4.47 -0.66
N ILE A 8 20.53 -4.94 -0.98
CA ILE A 8 20.26 -6.31 -1.41
C ILE A 8 20.43 -6.37 -2.93
N ALA A 9 21.24 -7.29 -3.42
CA ALA A 9 21.67 -7.32 -4.81
C ALA A 9 20.67 -7.98 -5.76
N SER A 10 19.85 -8.93 -5.28
CA SER A 10 18.92 -9.70 -6.12
C SER A 10 17.66 -10.16 -5.38
N ALA A 11 16.69 -10.66 -6.16
CA ALA A 11 15.49 -11.28 -5.61
C ALA A 11 15.82 -12.53 -4.78
N GLU A 12 16.78 -13.34 -5.20
CA GLU A 12 17.23 -14.54 -4.47
C GLU A 12 17.88 -14.17 -3.14
N GLU A 13 18.70 -13.12 -3.11
CA GLU A 13 19.25 -12.64 -1.84
C GLU A 13 18.13 -12.13 -0.92
N PHE A 14 17.16 -11.38 -1.46
CA PHE A 14 15.99 -10.94 -0.69
C PHE A 14 15.24 -12.13 -0.07
N ILE A 15 14.95 -13.15 -0.87
CA ILE A 15 14.27 -14.39 -0.44
C ILE A 15 15.03 -15.05 0.70
N ARG A 16 16.33 -15.29 0.50
CA ARG A 16 17.19 -15.91 1.50
C ARG A 16 17.18 -15.14 2.82
N LEU A 17 17.30 -13.81 2.77
CA LEU A 17 17.26 -12.95 3.96
C LEU A 17 15.89 -12.94 4.63
N ARG A 18 14.81 -13.05 3.85
CA ARG A 18 13.43 -13.05 4.34
C ARG A 18 13.07 -14.32 5.08
N GLU A 19 13.67 -15.44 4.68
CA GLU A 19 13.51 -16.77 5.24
C GLU A 19 14.54 -17.12 6.33
N SER A 20 15.52 -16.24 6.55
CA SER A 20 16.54 -16.42 7.57
C SER A 20 15.96 -16.34 8.98
N GLU A 21 16.40 -17.25 9.85
CA GLU A 21 16.13 -17.21 11.28
C GLU A 21 16.97 -16.16 12.01
N ASP A 22 18.02 -15.61 11.37
CA ASP A 22 18.82 -14.53 11.93
C ASP A 22 18.01 -13.21 11.92
N PRO A 23 17.68 -12.64 13.10
CA PRO A 23 16.93 -11.38 13.17
C PRO A 23 17.60 -10.21 12.45
N ALA A 24 18.94 -10.21 12.33
CA ALA A 24 19.67 -9.18 11.61
C ALA A 24 19.45 -9.29 10.09
N GLU A 25 19.47 -10.50 9.55
CA GLU A 25 19.18 -10.76 8.13
C GLU A 25 17.72 -10.48 7.79
N TYR A 26 16.81 -10.96 8.63
CA TYR A 26 15.37 -10.68 8.53
C TYR A 26 15.09 -9.17 8.64
N GLY A 27 15.81 -8.47 9.52
CA GLY A 27 15.76 -7.03 9.63
C GLY A 27 16.26 -6.35 8.34
N ARG A 28 17.39 -6.80 7.79
CA ARG A 28 17.95 -6.28 6.53
C ARG A 28 16.95 -6.41 5.38
N SER A 29 16.29 -7.56 5.19
CA SER A 29 15.28 -7.74 4.13
C SER A 29 14.09 -6.77 4.24
N ALA A 30 13.79 -6.23 5.42
CA ALA A 30 12.70 -5.28 5.59
C ALA A 30 13.10 -3.81 5.31
N TRP A 31 14.38 -3.47 5.43
CA TRP A 31 14.85 -2.08 5.52
C TRP A 31 15.97 -1.70 4.56
N ALA A 32 16.69 -2.64 3.96
CA ALA A 32 17.68 -2.37 2.93
C ALA A 32 17.03 -1.95 1.61
N THR A 33 17.70 -1.12 0.82
CA THR A 33 17.33 -0.89 -0.58
C THR A 33 17.62 -2.12 -1.41
N MET A 34 16.99 -2.17 -2.58
CA MET A 34 17.23 -3.20 -3.60
C MET A 34 17.03 -2.54 -4.98
N PRO A 35 17.87 -2.85 -5.99
CA PRO A 35 17.73 -2.31 -7.33
C PRO A 35 16.33 -2.56 -7.92
N ILE A 36 15.84 -1.63 -8.74
CA ILE A 36 14.49 -1.72 -9.31
C ILE A 36 14.29 -2.99 -10.14
N ASP A 37 15.32 -3.46 -10.84
CA ASP A 37 15.24 -4.69 -11.66
C ASP A 37 15.09 -5.94 -10.78
N ALA A 38 15.76 -5.97 -9.62
CA ALA A 38 15.60 -7.04 -8.64
C ALA A 38 14.20 -7.02 -8.00
N TRP A 39 13.60 -5.83 -7.82
CA TRP A 39 12.19 -5.75 -7.43
C TRP A 39 11.25 -6.33 -8.49
N TRP A 40 11.50 -6.00 -9.77
CA TRP A 40 10.70 -6.51 -10.88
C TRP A 40 10.82 -8.03 -11.01
N ASP A 41 12.03 -8.54 -10.88
CA ASP A 41 12.31 -9.98 -10.87
C ASP A 41 11.55 -10.66 -9.72
N LEU A 42 11.66 -10.13 -8.49
CA LEU A 42 10.95 -10.65 -7.32
C LEU A 42 9.42 -10.73 -7.55
N VAL A 43 8.79 -9.64 -8.01
CA VAL A 43 7.32 -9.63 -8.14
C VAL A 43 6.81 -10.44 -9.34
N ARG A 44 7.61 -10.59 -10.40
CA ARG A 44 7.21 -11.34 -11.60
C ARG A 44 7.46 -12.84 -11.44
N ASN A 45 8.59 -13.21 -10.88
CA ASN A 45 9.06 -14.60 -10.86
C ASN A 45 8.86 -15.29 -9.50
N HIS A 46 8.58 -14.54 -8.43
CA HIS A 46 8.38 -15.08 -7.08
C HIS A 46 7.07 -14.59 -6.45
N PRO A 47 5.90 -15.04 -6.96
CA PRO A 47 4.60 -14.55 -6.51
C PRO A 47 4.35 -14.74 -4.99
N HIS A 48 4.91 -15.80 -4.39
CA HIS A 48 4.83 -16.04 -2.94
C HIS A 48 5.52 -14.95 -2.09
N MET A 49 6.39 -14.13 -2.69
CA MET A 49 7.08 -13.02 -2.02
C MET A 49 6.37 -11.68 -2.19
N ARG A 50 5.29 -11.58 -2.97
CA ARG A 50 4.62 -10.30 -3.22
C ARG A 50 4.07 -9.64 -1.97
N PHE A 51 3.60 -10.43 -1.00
CA PHE A 51 3.20 -9.90 0.31
C PHE A 51 4.38 -9.24 1.03
N TRP A 52 5.56 -9.88 0.99
CA TRP A 52 6.77 -9.34 1.61
C TRP A 52 7.33 -8.12 0.86
N ALA A 53 7.24 -8.12 -0.47
CA ALA A 53 7.55 -6.95 -1.29
C ALA A 53 6.62 -5.78 -0.92
N ALA A 54 5.31 -6.03 -0.87
CA ALA A 54 4.35 -5.04 -0.40
C ALA A 54 4.61 -4.65 1.05
N HIS A 55 5.20 -5.47 1.92
CA HIS A 55 5.49 -5.12 3.31
C HIS A 55 6.78 -4.30 3.50
N ASN A 56 7.76 -4.48 2.61
CA ASN A 56 9.10 -3.88 2.71
C ASN A 56 9.09 -2.33 2.76
N ARG A 57 10.02 -1.73 3.52
CA ARG A 57 10.04 -0.28 3.82
C ARG A 57 10.64 0.58 2.72
N THR A 58 11.37 -0.01 1.78
CA THR A 58 12.10 0.65 0.69
C THR A 58 11.54 0.31 -0.69
N VAL A 59 10.46 -0.48 -0.77
CA VAL A 59 9.80 -0.86 -2.03
C VAL A 59 9.44 0.40 -2.86
N PRO A 60 9.85 0.46 -4.13
CA PRO A 60 9.54 1.57 -5.02
C PRO A 60 8.04 1.71 -5.29
N VAL A 61 7.60 2.93 -5.60
CA VAL A 61 6.19 3.24 -5.84
C VAL A 61 5.66 2.55 -7.09
N GLU A 62 6.49 2.39 -8.10
CA GLU A 62 6.18 1.70 -9.35
C GLU A 62 5.89 0.21 -9.11
N ILE A 63 6.59 -0.39 -8.15
CA ILE A 63 6.35 -1.77 -7.74
C ILE A 63 5.04 -1.87 -6.94
N LEU A 64 4.76 -0.91 -6.06
CA LEU A 64 3.45 -0.83 -5.39
C LEU A 64 2.29 -0.66 -6.38
N ALA A 65 2.49 0.11 -7.46
CA ALA A 65 1.51 0.31 -8.52
C ALA A 65 1.25 -0.96 -9.35
N GLU A 66 2.17 -1.92 -9.35
CA GLU A 66 1.92 -3.25 -9.90
C GLU A 66 1.22 -4.16 -8.88
N LEU A 67 1.70 -4.16 -7.62
CA LEU A 67 1.15 -5.00 -6.55
C LEU A 67 -0.29 -4.63 -6.17
N VAL A 68 -0.75 -3.42 -6.49
CA VAL A 68 -2.17 -3.02 -6.31
C VAL A 68 -3.13 -3.87 -7.15
N LYS A 69 -2.64 -4.51 -8.22
CA LYS A 69 -3.42 -5.39 -9.11
C LYS A 69 -3.31 -6.86 -8.72
N ASP A 70 -2.57 -7.18 -7.66
CA ASP A 70 -2.30 -8.57 -7.28
C ASP A 70 -3.60 -9.32 -7.00
N THR A 71 -3.66 -10.61 -7.33
CA THR A 71 -4.85 -11.45 -7.12
C THR A 71 -5.17 -11.66 -5.64
N ASP A 72 -4.15 -11.65 -4.77
CA ASP A 72 -4.33 -11.80 -3.32
C ASP A 72 -4.68 -10.45 -2.68
N TRP A 73 -5.88 -10.37 -2.11
CA TRP A 73 -6.36 -9.16 -1.44
C TRP A 73 -5.46 -8.73 -0.27
N ARG A 74 -4.72 -9.65 0.35
CA ARG A 74 -3.78 -9.35 1.44
C ARG A 74 -2.57 -8.56 0.96
N VAL A 75 -2.17 -8.74 -0.31
CA VAL A 75 -1.13 -7.94 -0.95
C VAL A 75 -1.67 -6.52 -1.21
N ARG A 76 -2.88 -6.41 -1.76
CA ARG A 76 -3.54 -5.12 -2.05
C ARG A 76 -3.81 -4.31 -0.76
N ASP A 77 -4.29 -4.95 0.30
CA ASP A 77 -4.40 -4.39 1.66
C ASP A 77 -3.06 -3.80 2.13
N ARG A 78 -1.97 -4.57 1.96
CA ARG A 78 -0.65 -4.16 2.40
C ARG A 78 -0.15 -2.93 1.64
N VAL A 79 -0.43 -2.82 0.34
CA VAL A 79 -0.10 -1.63 -0.48
C VAL A 79 -0.76 -0.36 0.09
N LEU A 80 -2.04 -0.43 0.46
CA LEU A 80 -2.77 0.72 1.02
C LEU A 80 -2.32 1.09 2.44
N SER A 81 -1.78 0.14 3.21
CA SER A 81 -1.28 0.40 4.57
C SER A 81 -0.01 1.28 4.64
N LYS A 82 0.56 1.70 3.50
CA LYS A 82 1.83 2.43 3.47
C LYS A 82 1.66 3.91 3.79
N LYS A 83 2.71 4.46 4.44
CA LYS A 83 2.74 5.88 4.83
C LYS A 83 2.78 6.84 3.61
N TYR A 84 3.13 6.35 2.43
CA TYR A 84 3.28 7.20 1.25
C TYR A 84 2.66 6.57 0.00
N THR A 85 1.59 5.78 0.17
CA THR A 85 0.79 5.28 -0.96
C THR A 85 0.21 6.45 -1.75
N PRO A 86 0.42 6.53 -3.06
CA PRO A 86 -0.18 7.55 -3.91
C PRO A 86 -1.71 7.52 -3.88
N PRO A 87 -2.39 8.68 -3.93
CA PRO A 87 -3.85 8.79 -4.05
C PRO A 87 -4.47 7.87 -5.10
N GLU A 88 -3.83 7.74 -6.26
CA GLU A 88 -4.31 7.01 -7.42
C GLU A 88 -4.48 5.50 -7.14
N LEU A 89 -3.70 4.95 -6.20
CA LEU A 89 -3.84 3.54 -5.81
C LEU A 89 -5.09 3.30 -4.95
N TYR A 90 -5.53 4.29 -4.17
CA TYR A 90 -6.80 4.20 -3.45
C TYR A 90 -7.99 4.30 -4.40
N GLU A 91 -7.90 5.13 -5.44
CA GLU A 91 -8.94 5.23 -6.49
C GLU A 91 -9.13 3.92 -7.24
N GLN A 92 -8.04 3.17 -7.48
CA GLN A 92 -8.11 1.85 -8.12
C GLN A 92 -8.77 0.80 -7.23
N LEU A 93 -8.60 0.90 -5.90
CA LEU A 93 -9.09 -0.08 -4.93
C LEU A 93 -10.43 0.28 -4.29
N ALA A 94 -11.05 1.40 -4.67
CA ALA A 94 -12.38 1.77 -4.20
C ALA A 94 -13.46 0.76 -4.64
N ASP A 95 -13.25 0.10 -5.77
CA ASP A 95 -14.17 -0.89 -6.34
C ASP A 95 -13.63 -2.33 -6.16
N ASP A 96 -12.71 -2.54 -5.21
CA ASP A 96 -12.07 -3.84 -4.99
C ASP A 96 -13.10 -4.94 -4.67
N PRO A 97 -12.98 -6.16 -5.24
CA PRO A 97 -13.94 -7.23 -4.94
C PRO A 97 -13.96 -7.64 -3.46
N HIS A 98 -12.87 -7.45 -2.73
CA HIS A 98 -12.74 -7.83 -1.33
C HIS A 98 -13.10 -6.67 -0.39
N ASP A 99 -14.03 -6.90 0.54
CA ASP A 99 -14.55 -5.91 1.48
C ASP A 99 -13.46 -5.34 2.41
N ALA A 100 -12.53 -6.17 2.89
CA ALA A 100 -11.40 -5.71 3.71
C ALA A 100 -10.57 -4.60 3.02
N VAL A 101 -10.34 -4.71 1.71
CA VAL A 101 -9.60 -3.70 0.93
C VAL A 101 -10.42 -2.42 0.80
N ARG A 102 -11.70 -2.53 0.42
CA ARG A 102 -12.62 -1.38 0.35
C ARG A 102 -12.75 -0.66 1.69
N ARG A 103 -12.77 -1.40 2.80
CA ARG A 103 -12.81 -0.83 4.15
C ARG A 103 -11.58 0.01 4.49
N ILE A 104 -10.39 -0.38 4.02
CA ILE A 104 -9.20 0.46 4.16
C ILE A 104 -9.38 1.77 3.39
N VAL A 105 -9.88 1.69 2.15
CA VAL A 105 -10.16 2.89 1.35
C VAL A 105 -11.15 3.80 2.08
N ALA A 106 -12.22 3.26 2.67
CA ALA A 106 -13.18 4.05 3.44
C ALA A 106 -12.55 4.80 4.63
N ASN A 107 -11.60 4.19 5.35
CA ASN A 107 -11.12 4.72 6.63
C ASN A 107 -9.73 5.35 6.61
N HIS A 108 -8.90 5.06 5.61
CA HIS A 108 -7.50 5.47 5.64
C HIS A 108 -7.36 6.98 5.42
N PRO A 109 -6.65 7.76 6.28
CA PRO A 109 -6.63 9.23 6.23
C PRO A 109 -6.18 9.84 4.89
N ARG A 110 -5.39 9.10 4.09
CA ARG A 110 -4.93 9.54 2.77
C ARG A 110 -5.80 9.10 1.60
N SER A 111 -6.84 8.30 1.83
CA SER A 111 -7.80 8.00 0.78
C SER A 111 -8.40 9.31 0.25
N PRO A 112 -8.40 9.53 -1.07
CA PRO A 112 -9.03 10.69 -1.67
C PRO A 112 -10.52 10.72 -1.38
N ARG A 113 -11.09 11.92 -1.35
CA ARG A 113 -12.54 12.11 -1.15
C ARG A 113 -13.35 11.37 -2.22
N SER A 114 -12.89 11.37 -3.46
CA SER A 114 -13.50 10.68 -4.60
C SER A 114 -13.53 9.16 -4.42
N ALA A 115 -12.43 8.54 -4.00
CA ALA A 115 -12.40 7.11 -3.67
C ALA A 115 -13.39 6.75 -2.55
N VAL A 116 -13.43 7.55 -1.47
CA VAL A 116 -14.40 7.32 -0.36
C VAL A 116 -15.84 7.53 -0.82
N ALA A 117 -16.10 8.47 -1.73
CA ALA A 117 -17.43 8.73 -2.28
C ALA A 117 -18.01 7.54 -3.06
N ARG A 118 -17.19 6.69 -3.69
CA ARG A 118 -17.68 5.47 -4.36
C ARG A 118 -18.21 4.42 -3.38
N LEU A 119 -17.78 4.49 -2.12
CA LEU A 119 -18.12 3.50 -1.10
C LEU A 119 -19.40 3.82 -0.33
N VAL A 120 -20.08 4.93 -0.62
CA VAL A 120 -21.28 5.30 0.15
C VAL A 120 -22.42 4.30 0.02
N ASP A 121 -22.48 3.54 -1.07
CA ASP A 121 -23.47 2.50 -1.30
C ASP A 121 -22.83 1.10 -1.37
N ASP A 122 -21.73 0.91 -0.64
CA ASP A 122 -21.05 -0.39 -0.54
C ASP A 122 -22.04 -1.50 -0.13
N PRO A 123 -21.96 -2.69 -0.76
CA PRO A 123 -22.80 -3.83 -0.38
C PRO A 123 -22.68 -4.23 1.11
N TRP A 124 -21.55 -3.92 1.75
CA TRP A 124 -21.35 -4.15 3.17
C TRP A 124 -21.76 -2.91 3.98
N PRO A 125 -22.81 -2.98 4.82
CA PRO A 125 -23.38 -1.80 5.48
C PRO A 125 -22.40 -1.02 6.36
N VAL A 126 -21.43 -1.71 6.96
CA VAL A 126 -20.39 -1.07 7.78
C VAL A 126 -19.52 -0.15 6.94
N ILE A 127 -19.13 -0.57 5.72
CA ILE A 127 -18.29 0.23 4.82
C ILE A 127 -19.07 1.44 4.31
N ALA A 128 -20.32 1.22 3.88
CA ALA A 128 -21.22 2.30 3.44
C ALA A 128 -21.43 3.35 4.53
N ARG A 129 -21.65 2.93 5.78
CA ARG A 129 -21.76 3.82 6.93
C ARG A 129 -20.47 4.60 7.18
N GLU A 130 -19.33 3.90 7.28
CA GLU A 130 -18.01 4.51 7.53
C GLU A 130 -17.67 5.55 6.44
N ALA A 131 -17.97 5.25 5.17
CA ALA A 131 -17.78 6.19 4.05
C ALA A 131 -18.67 7.44 4.19
N ARG A 132 -19.97 7.27 4.47
CA ARG A 132 -20.91 8.40 4.67
C ARG A 132 -20.50 9.27 5.85
N GLU A 133 -20.18 8.66 7.00
CA GLU A 133 -19.72 9.37 8.20
C GLU A 133 -18.45 10.17 7.93
N ARG A 134 -17.47 9.57 7.24
CA ARG A 134 -16.24 10.26 6.90
C ARG A 134 -16.47 11.41 5.92
N LEU A 135 -17.34 11.26 4.93
CA LEU A 135 -17.64 12.33 3.97
C LEU A 135 -18.39 13.49 4.60
N ALA A 136 -19.26 13.23 5.58
CA ALA A 136 -19.96 14.24 6.38
C ALA A 136 -19.00 15.04 7.26
N ASN A 137 -17.97 14.38 7.79
CA ASN A 137 -16.94 14.98 8.65
C ASN A 137 -15.67 15.40 7.89
N TRP A 138 -15.74 15.50 6.55
CA TRP A 138 -14.55 15.81 5.76
C TRP A 138 -14.12 17.25 6.01
N PRO A 139 -12.82 17.53 6.21
CA PRO A 139 -12.35 18.89 6.40
C PRO A 139 -12.78 19.75 5.21
N GLN A 140 -13.59 20.78 5.47
CA GLN A 140 -13.80 21.84 4.50
C GLN A 140 -12.44 22.53 4.35
N ALA A 141 -11.89 22.58 3.14
CA ALA A 141 -10.68 23.35 2.90
C ALA A 141 -10.91 24.77 3.42
N GLU A 142 -9.94 25.32 4.16
CA GLU A 142 -9.94 26.74 4.51
C GLU A 142 -10.13 27.53 3.22
N GLN A 143 -11.28 28.19 3.09
CA GLN A 143 -11.50 29.20 2.07
C GLN A 143 -10.34 30.19 2.21
N PRO A 144 -9.56 30.49 1.15
CA PRO A 144 -8.59 31.56 1.26
C PRO A 144 -9.37 32.81 1.68
N SER A 145 -8.99 33.36 2.83
CA SER A 145 -9.52 34.62 3.33
C SER A 145 -9.32 35.67 2.24
N GLY A 146 -10.40 35.95 1.51
CA GLY A 146 -10.47 37.05 0.58
C GLY A 146 -10.40 38.33 1.40
N THR A 147 -9.19 38.88 1.55
CA THR A 147 -9.03 40.26 1.97
C THR A 147 -9.18 41.12 0.73
N GLY A 148 -10.34 41.78 0.62
CA GLY A 148 -10.55 42.91 -0.26
C GLY A 148 -9.90 44.19 0.27
#